data_AF-A0A452Z8U9-F1
#
_entry.id   AF-A0A452Z8U9-F1
#
_cell.length_a   1.000
_cell.length_b   1.000
_cell.length_c   1.000
_cell.angle_alpha   90.00
_cell.angle_beta   90.00
_cell.angle_gamma   90.00
#
_symmetry.space_group_name_H-M   'P 1'
#
loop_
_entity.id
_entity.type
_entity.pdbx_description
1 polymer ?
#
loop_
_entity_poly.entity_id
_entity_poly.type
_entity_poly.pdbx_seq_one_letter_code
_entity_poly.pdbx_strand_id
1 'polypeptide(L)'
;MAGADLNRSFMKDVKRIIIKVGTAVITRNDGRLALGRIGALCEQVKDLNAQGYEVIMVTSGAVGVGRQRLRYRKLVNSSFADLQKPQMELDGKACAAVGQSGLMALYDMLFTQLDVSSSQLLVTDSDFDNSNFRERLRETVESLLELRVIPIFNENDAISTRKAPYEDSSGIFWDNDSLAGLLALELKADLLVLLSDVDGLYSGPPSEPSSKLIHTYIKEKHYHEITFGDKSRVGRGGMTAKVQAAVWASTGGVPVVITSGCASQSLVKVLRGEKIGTLFHKNASLWEPSKDTSVREMAVAARDCSRRLQNLTSEERKKILVDVADALEANEDLIRSENEADLAAAHEAGYESALVSRLTLKPGKIASLAKSVRTLANMEDPINEILKRTEVSAYI
;
A
#
# COMPACT_ATOMS: atom_id res chain seq x y z
N MET A 1 -11.94 13.07 20.10
CA MET A 1 -11.13 12.39 19.07
C MET A 1 -10.04 13.34 18.57
N ALA A 2 -9.04 13.65 19.40
CA ALA A 2 -7.89 14.43 18.97
C ALA A 2 -6.88 13.45 18.34
N GLY A 3 -6.77 13.42 17.01
CA GLY A 3 -5.79 12.58 16.31
C GLY A 3 -6.30 11.76 15.10
N ALA A 4 -7.61 11.74 14.83
CA ALA A 4 -8.15 11.05 13.66
C ALA A 4 -7.95 11.89 12.38
N ASP A 5 -7.39 11.28 11.34
CA ASP A 5 -7.22 11.88 10.02
C ASP A 5 -8.59 11.93 9.29
N LEU A 6 -8.89 13.05 8.63
CA LEU A 6 -10.14 13.22 7.86
C LEU A 6 -10.29 12.16 6.76
N ASN A 7 -9.17 11.76 6.14
CA ASN A 7 -9.11 10.74 5.10
C ASN A 7 -9.34 9.31 5.65
N ARG A 8 -9.43 9.17 6.98
CA ARG A 8 -9.68 7.92 7.71
C ARG A 8 -10.99 7.96 8.50
N SER A 9 -11.89 8.90 8.19
CA SER A 9 -13.19 9.03 8.85
C SER A 9 -14.08 7.78 8.73
N PHE A 10 -13.94 7.02 7.63
CA PHE A 10 -14.64 5.74 7.40
C PHE A 10 -14.30 4.65 8.43
N MET A 11 -13.22 4.80 9.21
CA MET A 11 -12.83 3.83 10.26
C MET A 11 -13.92 3.64 11.33
N LYS A 12 -14.83 4.61 11.47
CA LYS A 12 -15.97 4.52 12.40
C LYS A 12 -17.00 3.47 12.00
N ASP A 13 -17.05 3.14 10.70
CA ASP A 13 -18.03 2.20 10.14
C ASP A 13 -17.45 0.79 9.99
N VAL A 14 -16.16 0.60 10.31
CA VAL A 14 -15.47 -0.69 10.24
C VAL A 14 -15.99 -1.62 11.33
N LYS A 15 -16.40 -2.83 10.96
CA LYS A 15 -16.81 -3.89 11.89
C LYS A 15 -16.00 -5.18 11.70
N ARG A 16 -15.84 -5.64 10.47
CA ARG A 16 -15.12 -6.87 10.10
C ARG A 16 -13.72 -6.54 9.60
N ILE A 17 -12.72 -7.06 10.30
CA ILE A 17 -11.31 -6.76 10.02
C ILE A 17 -10.51 -8.03 9.75
N ILE A 18 -9.67 -7.99 8.73
CA ILE A 18 -8.65 -9.01 8.48
C ILE A 18 -7.29 -8.45 8.87
N ILE A 19 -6.55 -9.19 9.70
CA ILE A 19 -5.21 -8.83 10.16
C ILE A 19 -4.23 -9.86 9.65
N LYS A 20 -3.39 -9.46 8.69
CA LYS A 20 -2.32 -10.29 8.19
C LYS A 20 -1.06 -10.08 8.99
N VAL A 21 -0.48 -11.17 9.48
CA VAL A 21 0.75 -11.18 10.29
C VAL A 21 1.88 -11.85 9.50
N GLY A 22 2.83 -11.05 9.02
CA GLY A 22 3.97 -11.55 8.26
C GLY A 22 4.98 -12.34 9.09
N THR A 23 5.80 -13.16 8.42
CA THR A 23 6.87 -13.94 9.07
C THR A 23 7.79 -13.05 9.92
N ALA A 24 8.23 -11.91 9.40
CA ALA A 24 9.11 -10.98 10.11
C ALA A 24 8.50 -10.39 11.40
N VAL A 25 7.17 -10.33 11.50
CA VAL A 25 6.45 -9.89 12.70
C VAL A 25 6.45 -10.99 13.76
N ILE A 26 6.26 -12.25 13.36
CA ILE A 26 6.22 -13.37 14.31
C ILE A 26 7.58 -14.00 14.60
N THR A 27 8.63 -13.70 13.83
CA THR A 27 10.00 -14.24 14.04
C THR A 27 11.02 -13.16 14.37
N ARG A 28 11.93 -13.46 15.30
CA ARG A 28 13.11 -12.66 15.61
C ARG A 28 14.19 -12.83 14.52
N ASN A 29 15.23 -12.01 14.57
CA ASN A 29 16.36 -12.06 13.64
C ASN A 29 17.14 -13.38 13.65
N ASP A 30 17.06 -14.14 14.74
CA ASP A 30 17.65 -15.48 14.90
C ASP A 30 16.75 -16.61 14.35
N GLY A 31 15.60 -16.26 13.76
CA GLY A 31 14.62 -17.19 13.20
C GLY A 31 13.67 -17.81 14.23
N ARG A 32 13.84 -17.53 15.52
CA ARG A 32 12.94 -18.02 16.58
C ARG A 32 11.65 -17.21 16.62
N LEU A 33 10.59 -17.78 17.19
CA LEU A 33 9.34 -17.06 17.43
C LEU A 33 9.55 -15.89 18.39
N ALA A 34 8.99 -14.74 18.04
CA ALA A 34 8.99 -13.52 18.83
C ALA A 34 7.81 -13.53 19.81
N LEU A 35 7.87 -14.41 20.82
CA LEU A 35 6.75 -14.67 21.74
C LEU A 35 6.14 -13.39 22.35
N GLY A 36 6.97 -12.43 22.77
CA GLY A 36 6.48 -11.16 23.30
C GLY A 36 5.68 -10.32 22.30
N ARG A 37 6.10 -10.30 21.01
CA ARG A 37 5.34 -9.61 19.95
C ARG A 37 4.04 -10.34 19.62
N ILE A 38 4.07 -11.67 19.59
CA ILE A 38 2.86 -12.48 19.33
C ILE A 38 1.86 -12.30 20.48
N GLY A 39 2.32 -12.32 21.73
CA GLY A 39 1.48 -12.05 22.91
C GLY A 39 0.84 -10.67 22.86
N ALA A 40 1.63 -9.61 22.64
CA ALA A 40 1.12 -8.24 22.50
C ALA A 40 0.15 -8.06 21.32
N LEU A 41 0.30 -8.87 20.26
CA LEU A 41 -0.65 -8.90 19.15
C LEU A 41 -1.97 -9.60 19.56
N CYS A 42 -1.88 -10.73 20.26
CA CYS A 42 -3.07 -11.45 20.75
C CYS A 42 -3.87 -10.59 21.74
N GLU A 43 -3.20 -9.84 22.62
CA GLU A 43 -3.84 -8.87 23.52
C GLU A 43 -4.62 -7.80 22.74
N GLN A 44 -4.01 -7.21 21.71
CA GLN A 44 -4.69 -6.24 20.85
C GLN A 44 -5.89 -6.87 20.13
N VAL A 45 -5.74 -8.08 19.58
CA VAL A 45 -6.84 -8.80 18.91
C VAL A 45 -7.99 -9.08 19.89
N LYS A 46 -7.67 -9.51 21.11
CA LYS A 46 -8.66 -9.72 22.17
C LYS A 46 -9.38 -8.43 22.55
N ASP A 47 -8.66 -7.31 22.67
CA ASP A 47 -9.29 -6.03 23.00
C ASP A 47 -10.22 -5.54 21.87
N LEU A 48 -9.90 -5.81 20.61
CA LEU A 48 -10.77 -5.51 19.48
C LEU A 48 -12.00 -6.43 19.46
N ASN A 49 -11.82 -7.73 19.67
CA ASN A 49 -12.94 -8.67 19.75
C ASN A 49 -13.92 -8.28 20.88
N ALA A 50 -13.39 -7.90 22.06
CA ALA A 50 -14.18 -7.42 23.19
C ALA A 50 -14.93 -6.10 22.91
N GLN A 51 -14.39 -5.24 22.03
CA GLN A 51 -15.06 -4.03 21.55
C GLN A 51 -16.16 -4.29 20.51
N GLY A 52 -16.34 -5.55 20.09
CA GLY A 52 -17.40 -5.93 19.17
C GLY A 52 -16.94 -6.17 17.74
N TYR A 53 -15.67 -5.92 17.41
CA TYR A 53 -15.12 -6.17 16.08
C TYR A 53 -15.10 -7.66 15.75
N GLU A 54 -15.37 -7.99 14.49
CA GLU A 54 -15.22 -9.32 13.92
C GLU A 54 -13.81 -9.46 13.37
N VAL A 55 -12.93 -10.13 14.10
CA VAL A 55 -11.50 -10.17 13.78
C VAL A 55 -11.12 -11.52 13.17
N ILE A 56 -10.55 -11.48 11.97
CA ILE A 56 -9.98 -12.63 11.26
C ILE A 56 -8.48 -12.42 11.13
N MET A 57 -7.69 -13.46 11.38
CA MET A 57 -6.24 -13.40 11.25
C MET A 57 -5.75 -14.21 10.06
N VAL A 58 -4.71 -13.73 9.38
CA VAL A 58 -3.97 -14.47 8.36
C VAL A 58 -2.50 -14.51 8.78
N THR A 59 -2.02 -15.65 9.25
CA THR A 59 -0.64 -15.76 9.77
C THR A 59 0.32 -16.30 8.71
N SER A 60 1.63 -16.05 8.86
CA SER A 60 2.70 -16.70 8.10
C SER A 60 3.66 -17.47 9.01
N GLY A 61 4.79 -17.93 8.49
CA GLY A 61 5.96 -18.38 9.27
C GLY A 61 5.99 -19.84 9.71
N ALA A 62 4.96 -20.65 9.40
CA ALA A 62 4.94 -22.09 9.66
C ALA A 62 6.22 -22.80 9.17
N VAL A 63 6.63 -22.60 7.91
CA VAL A 63 7.86 -23.21 7.37
C VAL A 63 9.12 -22.85 8.17
N GLY A 64 9.24 -21.60 8.62
CA GLY A 64 10.39 -21.16 9.43
C GLY A 64 10.44 -21.87 10.78
N VAL A 65 9.30 -21.92 11.48
CA VAL A 65 9.13 -22.62 12.76
C VAL A 65 9.45 -24.11 12.63
N GLY A 66 8.90 -24.76 11.62
CA GLY A 66 9.12 -26.18 11.39
C GLY A 66 10.55 -26.50 10.97
N ARG A 67 11.17 -25.67 10.15
CA ARG A 67 12.60 -25.81 9.79
C ARG A 67 13.50 -25.77 11.01
N GLN A 68 13.23 -24.87 11.96
CA GLN A 68 13.99 -24.82 13.21
C GLN A 68 13.78 -26.09 14.05
N ARG A 69 12.53 -26.53 14.23
CA ARG A 69 12.21 -27.76 14.98
C ARG A 69 12.84 -29.00 14.36
N LEU A 70 12.76 -29.14 13.04
CA LEU A 70 13.33 -30.27 12.31
C LEU A 70 14.86 -30.25 12.31
N ARG A 71 15.50 -29.08 12.21
CA ARG A 71 16.96 -28.96 12.39
C ARG A 71 17.39 -29.43 13.77
N TYR A 72 16.69 -29.03 14.83
CA TYR A 72 16.98 -29.51 16.18
C TYR A 72 16.76 -31.02 16.30
N ARG A 73 15.67 -31.57 15.74
CA ARG A 73 15.42 -33.02 15.72
C ARG A 73 16.47 -33.79 14.95
N LYS A 74 16.92 -33.28 13.81
CA LYS A 74 18.03 -33.88 13.06
C LYS A 74 19.30 -33.85 13.89
N LEU A 75 19.64 -32.73 14.52
CA LEU A 75 20.84 -32.56 15.35
C LEU A 75 20.89 -33.59 16.50
N VAL A 76 19.80 -33.74 17.27
CA VAL A 76 19.76 -34.66 18.42
C VAL A 76 19.72 -36.14 18.04
N ASN A 77 19.29 -36.46 16.81
CA ASN A 77 19.20 -37.82 16.30
C ASN A 77 20.35 -38.19 15.35
N SER A 78 21.30 -37.27 15.11
CA SER A 78 22.43 -37.49 14.21
C SER A 78 23.61 -38.10 14.97
N SER A 79 24.26 -39.09 14.36
CA SER A 79 25.56 -39.56 14.82
C SER A 79 26.63 -38.49 14.55
N PHE A 80 27.79 -38.56 15.23
CA PHE A 80 28.93 -37.69 14.93
C PHE A 80 29.34 -37.72 13.44
N ALA A 81 29.27 -38.90 12.80
CA ALA A 81 29.55 -39.07 11.38
C ALA A 81 28.52 -38.39 10.46
N ASP A 82 27.27 -38.23 10.91
CA ASP A 82 26.21 -37.57 10.12
C ASP A 82 26.32 -36.05 10.18
N LEU A 83 26.86 -35.50 11.27
CA LEU A 83 27.11 -34.06 11.42
C LEU A 83 28.27 -33.56 10.54
N GLN A 84 29.16 -34.46 10.11
CA GLN A 84 30.26 -34.14 9.18
C GLN A 84 29.82 -34.11 7.71
N LYS A 85 28.63 -34.63 7.39
CA LYS A 85 28.08 -34.61 6.02
C LYS A 85 27.49 -33.22 5.69
N PRO A 86 27.46 -32.83 4.40
CA PRO A 86 26.75 -31.64 3.96
C PRO A 86 25.28 -31.66 4.44
N GLN A 87 24.86 -30.60 5.12
CA GLN A 87 23.50 -30.52 5.63
C GLN A 87 22.52 -30.34 4.48
N MET A 88 21.87 -31.43 4.10
CA MET A 88 20.80 -31.42 3.09
C MET A 88 19.69 -30.46 3.51
N GLU A 89 19.20 -29.66 2.55
CA GLU A 89 18.03 -28.80 2.73
C GLU A 89 16.84 -29.63 3.19
N LEU A 90 16.11 -29.12 4.19
CA LEU A 90 14.89 -29.77 4.67
C LEU A 90 13.75 -29.45 3.71
N ASP A 91 12.93 -30.46 3.43
CA ASP A 91 11.71 -30.29 2.63
C ASP A 91 10.79 -29.22 3.26
N GLY A 92 10.43 -28.21 2.45
CA GLY A 92 9.57 -27.11 2.84
C GLY A 92 8.18 -27.56 3.27
N LYS A 93 7.64 -28.63 2.65
CA LYS A 93 6.31 -29.17 2.99
C LYS A 93 6.31 -29.84 4.35
N ALA A 94 7.32 -30.67 4.63
CA ALA A 94 7.53 -31.24 5.95
C ALA A 94 7.74 -30.15 7.02
N CYS A 95 8.51 -29.10 6.69
CA CYS A 95 8.66 -27.94 7.57
C CYS A 95 7.33 -27.24 7.82
N ALA A 96 6.51 -27.03 6.79
CA ALA A 96 5.18 -26.43 6.94
C ALA A 96 4.29 -27.25 7.87
N ALA A 97 4.20 -28.58 7.66
CA ALA A 97 3.37 -29.47 8.47
C ALA A 97 3.74 -29.42 9.96
N VAL A 98 5.04 -29.56 10.27
CA VAL A 98 5.55 -29.52 11.65
C VAL A 98 5.39 -28.14 12.27
N GLY A 99 5.66 -27.09 11.49
CA GLY A 99 5.61 -25.72 11.95
C GLY A 99 4.19 -25.20 12.16
N GLN A 100 3.24 -25.59 11.32
CA GLN A 100 1.85 -25.18 11.38
C GLN A 100 1.20 -25.66 12.69
N SER A 101 1.38 -26.94 13.04
CA SER A 101 0.91 -27.49 14.32
C SER A 101 1.50 -26.71 15.51
N GLY A 102 2.80 -26.40 15.46
CA GLY A 102 3.44 -25.61 16.51
C GLY A 102 2.96 -24.18 16.62
N LEU A 103 2.67 -23.54 15.49
CA LEU A 103 2.20 -22.16 15.43
C LEU A 103 0.76 -22.04 15.94
N MET A 104 -0.12 -22.97 15.58
CA MET A 104 -1.50 -22.97 16.08
C MET A 104 -1.56 -23.28 17.56
N ALA A 105 -0.76 -24.23 18.06
CA ALA A 105 -0.69 -24.50 19.50
C ALA A 105 -0.24 -23.26 20.30
N LEU A 106 0.62 -22.42 19.73
CA LEU A 106 1.02 -21.16 20.36
C LEU A 106 -0.14 -20.15 20.38
N TYR A 107 -0.82 -19.93 19.24
CA TYR A 107 -1.96 -19.01 19.20
C TYR A 107 -3.09 -19.48 20.13
N ASP A 108 -3.42 -20.76 20.09
CA ASP A 108 -4.47 -21.36 20.93
C ASP A 108 -4.15 -21.18 22.42
N MET A 109 -2.90 -21.46 22.82
CA MET A 109 -2.45 -21.24 24.20
C MET A 109 -2.57 -19.76 24.60
N LEU A 110 -2.11 -18.82 23.77
CA LEU A 110 -2.15 -17.39 24.08
C LEU A 110 -3.58 -16.85 24.14
N PHE A 111 -4.44 -17.22 23.19
CA PHE A 111 -5.84 -16.78 23.19
C PHE A 111 -6.63 -17.40 24.34
N THR A 112 -6.36 -18.67 24.69
CA THR A 112 -6.97 -19.31 25.87
C THR A 112 -6.61 -18.57 27.16
N GLN A 113 -5.36 -18.11 27.32
CA GLN A 113 -4.96 -17.30 28.48
C GLN A 113 -5.65 -15.91 28.51
N LEU A 114 -6.22 -15.47 27.40
CA LEU A 114 -6.94 -14.21 27.25
C LEU A 114 -8.47 -14.40 27.21
N ASP A 115 -8.97 -15.60 27.54
CA ASP A 115 -10.39 -15.99 27.48
C ASP A 115 -11.02 -15.81 26.08
N VAL A 116 -10.21 -15.96 25.02
CA VAL A 116 -10.65 -15.91 23.63
C VAL A 116 -10.45 -17.28 22.99
N SER A 117 -11.44 -17.72 22.23
CA SER A 117 -11.32 -18.94 21.42
C SER A 117 -10.77 -18.59 20.04
N SER A 118 -9.90 -19.45 19.51
CA SER A 118 -9.40 -19.33 18.13
C SER A 118 -9.67 -20.61 17.34
N SER A 119 -9.71 -20.52 16.01
CA SER A 119 -9.88 -21.68 15.14
C SER A 119 -8.87 -21.66 14.00
N GLN A 120 -8.47 -22.86 13.54
CA GLN A 120 -7.56 -23.00 12.40
C GLN A 120 -8.36 -23.23 11.11
N LEU A 121 -8.04 -22.46 10.08
CA LEU A 121 -8.49 -22.71 8.70
C LEU A 121 -7.26 -22.76 7.77
N LEU A 122 -7.14 -23.85 7.01
CA LEU A 122 -6.06 -24.05 6.06
C LEU A 122 -6.65 -24.11 4.65
N VAL A 123 -6.09 -23.32 3.74
CA VAL A 123 -6.60 -23.19 2.37
C VAL A 123 -5.45 -23.20 1.36
N THR A 124 -5.75 -23.54 0.12
CA THR A 124 -4.85 -23.32 -1.03
C THR A 124 -5.50 -22.36 -2.03
N ASP A 125 -4.73 -21.91 -3.00
CA ASP A 125 -5.18 -21.08 -4.14
C ASP A 125 -6.29 -21.77 -4.92
N SER A 126 -6.07 -23.03 -5.27
CA SER A 126 -7.03 -23.84 -6.03
C SER A 126 -8.38 -24.02 -5.34
N ASP A 127 -8.45 -23.86 -4.01
CA ASP A 127 -9.72 -23.98 -3.30
C ASP A 127 -10.70 -22.86 -3.69
N PHE A 128 -10.20 -21.67 -4.02
CA PHE A 128 -11.02 -20.50 -4.36
C PHE A 128 -11.57 -20.53 -5.80
N ASP A 129 -11.07 -21.41 -6.65
CA ASP A 129 -11.64 -21.67 -7.98
C ASP A 129 -13.04 -22.32 -7.87
N ASN A 130 -13.31 -23.02 -6.77
CA ASN A 130 -14.57 -23.71 -6.53
C ASN A 130 -15.58 -22.80 -5.80
N SER A 131 -16.70 -22.47 -6.46
CA SER A 131 -17.78 -21.65 -5.87
C SER A 131 -18.39 -22.29 -4.61
N ASN A 132 -18.53 -23.61 -4.57
CA ASN A 132 -19.11 -24.31 -3.43
C ASN A 132 -18.16 -24.29 -2.21
N PHE A 133 -16.85 -24.33 -2.45
CA PHE A 133 -15.88 -24.16 -1.38
C PHE A 133 -15.99 -22.76 -0.78
N ARG A 134 -16.04 -21.73 -1.62
CA ARG A 134 -16.18 -20.33 -1.19
C ARG A 134 -17.45 -20.09 -0.36
N GLU A 135 -18.58 -20.65 -0.79
CA GLU A 135 -19.84 -20.58 -0.05
C GLU A 135 -19.72 -21.22 1.34
N ARG A 136 -19.24 -22.47 1.42
CA ARG A 136 -19.04 -23.18 2.70
C ARG A 136 -18.04 -22.49 3.60
N LEU A 137 -16.99 -21.89 3.02
CA LEU A 137 -16.02 -21.11 3.77
C LEU A 137 -16.69 -19.89 4.42
N ARG A 138 -17.51 -19.13 3.67
CA ARG A 138 -18.26 -18.00 4.21
C ARG A 138 -19.19 -18.42 5.35
N GLU A 139 -19.98 -19.49 5.17
CA GLU A 139 -20.88 -20.01 6.21
C GLU A 139 -20.13 -20.40 7.48
N THR A 140 -19.00 -21.09 7.32
CA THR A 140 -18.16 -21.52 8.45
C THR A 140 -17.59 -20.32 9.19
N VAL A 141 -17.04 -19.33 8.46
CA VAL A 141 -16.47 -18.13 9.06
C VAL A 141 -17.55 -17.31 9.77
N GLU A 142 -18.73 -17.16 9.17
CA GLU A 142 -19.84 -16.42 9.80
C GLU A 142 -20.23 -17.06 11.13
N SER A 143 -20.40 -18.39 11.15
CA SER A 143 -20.72 -19.14 12.37
C SER A 143 -19.65 -18.98 13.45
N LEU A 144 -18.36 -18.94 13.08
CA LEU A 144 -17.26 -18.70 14.02
C LEU A 144 -17.30 -17.28 14.60
N LEU A 145 -17.54 -16.28 13.75
CA LEU A 145 -17.58 -14.87 14.17
C LEU A 145 -18.79 -14.57 15.07
N GLU A 146 -19.96 -15.18 14.81
CA GLU A 146 -21.14 -15.10 15.67
C GLU A 146 -20.85 -15.61 17.09
N LEU A 147 -20.01 -16.64 17.20
CA LEU A 147 -19.54 -17.20 18.48
C LEU A 147 -18.34 -16.45 19.07
N ARG A 148 -17.95 -15.30 18.50
CA ARG A 148 -16.77 -14.50 18.89
C ARG A 148 -15.44 -15.25 18.79
N VAL A 149 -15.37 -16.36 18.06
CA VAL A 149 -14.13 -17.10 17.79
C VAL A 149 -13.29 -16.33 16.79
N ILE A 150 -11.96 -16.28 16.99
CA ILE A 150 -11.00 -15.68 16.06
C ILE A 150 -10.57 -16.72 15.01
N PRO A 151 -11.00 -16.61 13.74
CA PRO A 151 -10.53 -17.51 12.70
C PRO A 151 -9.09 -17.15 12.31
N ILE A 152 -8.20 -18.14 12.33
CA ILE A 152 -6.79 -17.99 11.95
C ILE A 152 -6.54 -18.79 10.67
N PHE A 153 -6.39 -18.06 9.58
CA PHE A 153 -6.06 -18.59 8.27
C PHE A 153 -4.55 -18.74 8.09
N ASN A 154 -4.16 -19.79 7.36
CA ASN A 154 -2.87 -19.89 6.73
C ASN A 154 -2.98 -20.69 5.42
N GLU A 155 -2.03 -20.50 4.52
CA GLU A 155 -1.83 -21.37 3.37
C GLU A 155 -1.53 -22.80 3.84
N ASN A 156 -2.12 -23.80 3.19
CA ASN A 156 -1.83 -25.21 3.42
C ASN A 156 -0.53 -25.64 2.71
N ASP A 157 0.58 -25.00 3.08
CA ASP A 157 1.93 -25.21 2.53
C ASP A 157 2.37 -26.70 2.57
N ALA A 158 1.79 -27.52 3.46
CA ALA A 158 2.13 -28.93 3.62
C ALA A 158 1.68 -29.81 2.44
N ILE A 159 0.54 -29.48 1.83
CA ILE A 159 -0.03 -30.24 0.71
C ILE A 159 -0.16 -29.40 -0.56
N SER A 160 0.14 -28.11 -0.49
CA SER A 160 0.16 -27.22 -1.65
C SER A 160 1.00 -27.83 -2.77
N THR A 161 0.42 -27.93 -3.96
CA THR A 161 1.08 -28.50 -5.14
C THR A 161 2.10 -27.56 -5.76
N ARG A 162 2.24 -26.34 -5.21
CA ARG A 162 3.14 -25.31 -5.73
C ARG A 162 4.61 -25.72 -5.66
N LYS A 163 5.31 -25.49 -6.77
CA LYS A 163 6.78 -25.36 -6.81
C LYS A 163 7.10 -23.86 -6.82
N ALA A 164 8.00 -23.41 -5.96
CA ALA A 164 8.31 -21.99 -5.78
C ALA A 164 8.79 -21.29 -7.07
N PRO A 165 8.63 -19.95 -7.17
CA PRO A 165 7.37 -19.20 -7.21
C PRO A 165 6.83 -19.07 -8.65
N TYR A 166 5.51 -19.16 -8.83
CA TYR A 166 4.84 -18.95 -10.13
C TYR A 166 4.28 -17.51 -10.22
N GLU A 167 4.55 -16.86 -11.36
CA GLU A 167 3.73 -15.80 -11.94
C GLU A 167 2.66 -16.51 -12.77
N ASP A 168 1.38 -16.35 -12.43
CA ASP A 168 0.32 -16.83 -13.32
C ASP A 168 0.16 -15.90 -14.53
N SER A 169 -0.74 -16.26 -15.45
CA SER A 169 -1.09 -15.44 -16.61
C SER A 169 -1.70 -14.08 -16.23
N SER A 170 -1.98 -13.83 -14.94
CA SER A 170 -2.38 -12.54 -14.38
C SER A 170 -1.24 -11.77 -13.68
N GLY A 171 -0.06 -12.38 -13.55
CA GLY A 171 1.13 -11.79 -12.91
C GLY A 171 1.04 -11.69 -11.38
N ILE A 172 0.16 -12.46 -10.73
CA ILE A 172 -0.05 -12.40 -9.27
C ILE A 172 0.77 -13.48 -8.58
N PHE A 173 1.73 -13.03 -7.75
CA PHE A 173 2.47 -13.88 -6.83
C PHE A 173 1.54 -14.32 -5.68
N TRP A 174 1.25 -15.62 -5.55
CA TRP A 174 0.47 -16.11 -4.42
C TRP A 174 1.34 -16.27 -3.17
N ASP A 175 1.06 -15.43 -2.16
CA ASP A 175 1.54 -15.56 -0.79
C ASP A 175 0.43 -15.19 0.20
N ASN A 176 0.77 -15.11 1.50
CA ASN A 176 -0.22 -14.78 2.52
C ASN A 176 -0.67 -13.30 2.47
N ASP A 177 0.05 -12.41 1.77
CA ASP A 177 -0.43 -11.04 1.51
C ASP A 177 -1.58 -11.11 0.47
N SER A 178 -1.40 -11.85 -0.62
CA SER A 178 -2.44 -12.12 -1.64
C SER A 178 -3.64 -12.90 -1.07
N LEU A 179 -3.40 -13.94 -0.27
CA LEU A 179 -4.47 -14.67 0.44
C LEU A 179 -5.29 -13.75 1.34
N ALA A 180 -4.64 -12.85 2.08
CA ALA A 180 -5.34 -11.92 2.95
C ALA A 180 -6.21 -10.93 2.16
N GLY A 181 -5.71 -10.45 1.01
CA GLY A 181 -6.50 -9.68 0.07
C GLY A 181 -7.73 -10.45 -0.41
N LEU A 182 -7.54 -11.70 -0.87
CA LEU A 182 -8.62 -12.53 -1.39
C LEU A 182 -9.69 -12.80 -0.34
N LEU A 183 -9.28 -13.20 0.86
CA LEU A 183 -10.18 -13.39 1.99
C LEU A 183 -10.93 -12.11 2.34
N ALA A 184 -10.29 -10.95 2.23
CA ALA A 184 -10.94 -9.66 2.53
C ALA A 184 -12.10 -9.39 1.56
N LEU A 185 -11.93 -9.66 0.27
CA LEU A 185 -13.01 -9.55 -0.71
C LEU A 185 -14.08 -10.64 -0.51
N GLU A 186 -13.65 -11.89 -0.33
CA GLU A 186 -14.53 -13.06 -0.22
C GLU A 186 -15.44 -13.01 1.01
N LEU A 187 -14.88 -12.59 2.15
CA LEU A 187 -15.57 -12.51 3.45
C LEU A 187 -16.17 -11.12 3.71
N LYS A 188 -16.11 -10.21 2.72
CA LYS A 188 -16.62 -8.84 2.78
C LYS A 188 -16.11 -8.09 4.00
N ALA A 189 -14.81 -8.08 4.20
CA ALA A 189 -14.18 -7.33 5.28
C ALA A 189 -14.28 -5.81 5.01
N ASP A 190 -14.46 -5.03 6.07
CA ASP A 190 -14.49 -3.57 5.99
C ASP A 190 -13.07 -2.97 5.99
N LEU A 191 -12.08 -3.73 6.47
CA LEU A 191 -10.69 -3.30 6.53
C LEU A 191 -9.74 -4.51 6.49
N LEU A 192 -8.68 -4.39 5.68
CA LEU A 192 -7.51 -5.28 5.73
C LEU A 192 -6.32 -4.53 6.33
N VAL A 193 -5.70 -5.10 7.36
CA VAL A 193 -4.46 -4.57 7.96
C VAL A 193 -3.31 -5.55 7.68
N LEU A 194 -2.30 -5.09 6.95
CA LEU A 194 -1.09 -5.83 6.66
C LEU A 194 0.02 -5.40 7.64
N LEU A 195 0.30 -6.24 8.63
CA LEU A 195 1.37 -6.00 9.59
C LEU A 195 2.73 -6.39 8.98
N SER A 196 3.64 -5.41 8.91
CA SER A 196 5.01 -5.55 8.41
C SER A 196 6.05 -5.28 9.50
N ASP A 197 7.31 -5.54 9.17
CA ASP A 197 8.51 -5.14 9.91
C ASP A 197 8.93 -3.68 9.69
N VAL A 198 8.20 -2.94 8.86
CA VAL A 198 8.38 -1.50 8.60
C VAL A 198 7.09 -0.74 8.91
N ASP A 199 7.19 0.58 9.14
CA ASP A 199 6.06 1.42 9.56
C ASP A 199 5.00 1.62 8.48
N GLY A 200 5.35 1.41 7.21
CA GLY A 200 4.47 1.48 6.05
C GLY A 200 5.29 1.55 4.76
N LEU A 201 4.70 2.13 3.72
CA LEU A 201 5.37 2.41 2.45
C LEU A 201 6.12 3.74 2.53
N TYR A 202 7.38 3.75 2.12
CA TYR A 202 8.21 4.94 2.09
C TYR A 202 8.46 5.42 0.66
N SER A 203 8.71 6.72 0.48
CA SER A 203 9.09 7.34 -0.81
C SER A 203 10.48 6.94 -1.32
N GLY A 204 11.21 6.14 -0.54
CA GLY A 204 12.52 5.57 -0.85
C GLY A 204 12.92 4.54 0.21
N PRO A 205 14.15 4.00 0.20
CA PRO A 205 14.62 3.11 1.25
C PRO A 205 14.50 3.77 2.64
N PRO A 206 13.94 3.11 3.67
CA PRO A 206 13.74 3.72 4.99
C PRO A 206 15.03 4.16 5.70
N SER A 207 16.19 3.65 5.27
CA SER A 207 17.51 4.05 5.76
C SER A 207 17.97 5.43 5.26
N GLU A 208 17.36 5.94 4.19
CA GLU A 208 17.73 7.23 3.60
C GLU A 208 17.05 8.39 4.35
N PRO A 209 17.78 9.44 4.77
CA PRO A 209 17.20 10.58 5.50
C PRO A 209 16.12 11.36 4.75
N SER A 210 16.15 11.33 3.42
CA SER A 210 15.15 11.97 2.56
C SER A 210 13.86 11.15 2.41
N SER A 211 13.88 9.89 2.85
CA SER A 211 12.76 8.97 2.72
C SER A 211 11.65 9.31 3.72
N LYS A 212 10.44 9.53 3.21
CA LYS A 212 9.28 9.88 4.02
C LYS A 212 8.23 8.77 3.95
N LEU A 213 7.54 8.56 5.07
CA LEU A 213 6.41 7.65 5.13
C LEU A 213 5.24 8.21 4.30
N ILE A 214 4.74 7.42 3.37
CA ILE A 214 3.55 7.72 2.58
C ILE A 214 2.34 7.32 3.42
N HIS A 215 1.55 8.29 3.87
CA HIS A 215 0.40 8.00 4.74
C HIS A 215 -0.87 7.58 3.98
N THR A 216 -1.00 8.05 2.74
CA THR A 216 -2.07 7.71 1.81
C THR A 216 -1.45 7.38 0.46
N TYR A 217 -1.64 6.17 -0.02
CA TYR A 217 -1.15 5.74 -1.32
C TYR A 217 -2.13 6.16 -2.42
N ILE A 218 -1.62 6.99 -3.33
CA ILE A 218 -2.27 7.35 -4.59
C ILE A 218 -1.43 6.77 -5.73
N LYS A 219 -2.05 5.94 -6.58
CA LYS A 219 -1.35 5.21 -7.64
C LYS A 219 -0.66 6.16 -8.61
N GLU A 220 -1.35 7.19 -9.07
CA GLU A 220 -0.88 8.14 -10.08
C GLU A 220 0.35 8.93 -9.59
N LYS A 221 0.44 9.18 -8.27
CA LYS A 221 1.55 9.90 -7.64
C LYS A 221 2.72 8.99 -7.33
N HIS A 222 2.46 7.86 -6.67
CA HIS A 222 3.52 7.09 -6.02
C HIS A 222 3.96 5.86 -6.83
N TYR A 223 3.21 5.40 -7.84
CA TYR A 223 3.55 4.15 -8.55
C TYR A 223 4.95 4.18 -9.17
N HIS A 224 5.39 5.33 -9.69
CA HIS A 224 6.72 5.51 -10.28
C HIS A 224 7.82 5.83 -9.26
N GLU A 225 7.45 6.20 -8.03
CA GLU A 225 8.39 6.57 -6.96
C GLU A 225 8.80 5.38 -6.09
N ILE A 226 8.03 4.28 -6.13
CA ILE A 226 8.34 3.09 -5.33
C ILE A 226 9.53 2.37 -5.96
N THR A 227 10.72 2.60 -5.40
CA THR A 227 11.85 1.69 -5.59
C THR A 227 11.64 0.49 -4.67
N PHE A 228 11.13 -0.62 -5.22
CA PHE A 228 10.98 -1.86 -4.47
C PHE A 228 12.38 -2.40 -4.12
N GLY A 229 12.83 -2.15 -2.89
CA GLY A 229 14.08 -2.70 -2.37
C GLY A 229 14.09 -4.24 -2.38
N ASP A 230 15.28 -4.81 -2.25
CA ASP A 230 15.50 -6.25 -2.27
C ASP A 230 14.62 -7.02 -1.27
N LYS A 231 14.27 -8.26 -1.65
CA LYS A 231 13.42 -9.19 -0.87
C LYS A 231 13.88 -9.28 0.60
N SER A 232 12.94 -9.19 1.54
CA SER A 232 13.24 -9.38 2.97
C SER A 232 13.91 -10.74 3.22
N ARG A 233 14.95 -10.78 4.07
CA ARG A 233 15.78 -11.98 4.33
C ARG A 233 15.01 -13.21 4.87
N VAL A 234 13.83 -13.00 5.46
CA VAL A 234 13.06 -14.03 6.19
C VAL A 234 11.64 -14.25 5.66
N GLY A 235 11.16 -13.41 4.73
CA GLY A 235 9.80 -13.48 4.16
C GLY A 235 9.82 -13.86 2.67
N ARG A 236 8.79 -14.59 2.22
CA ARG A 236 8.62 -14.94 0.79
C ARG A 236 8.11 -13.75 -0.04
N GLY A 237 7.33 -12.86 0.56
CA GLY A 237 6.74 -11.67 -0.06
C GLY A 237 7.40 -10.37 0.42
N GLY A 238 8.05 -9.65 -0.50
CA GLY A 238 8.66 -8.34 -0.26
C GLY A 238 7.62 -7.22 -0.11
N MET A 239 8.09 -5.97 -0.12
CA MET A 239 7.19 -4.81 -0.15
C MET A 239 6.33 -4.79 -1.42
N THR A 240 6.85 -5.29 -2.55
CA THR A 240 6.11 -5.41 -3.81
C THR A 240 4.83 -6.22 -3.67
N ALA A 241 4.91 -7.42 -3.09
CA ALA A 241 3.74 -8.28 -2.90
C ALA A 241 2.69 -7.62 -1.99
N LYS A 242 3.12 -6.92 -0.92
CA LYS A 242 2.21 -6.18 -0.03
C LYS A 242 1.50 -5.04 -0.74
N VAL A 243 2.23 -4.24 -1.52
CA VAL A 243 1.65 -3.15 -2.30
C VAL A 243 0.70 -3.71 -3.35
N GLN A 244 1.06 -4.78 -4.05
CA GLN A 244 0.19 -5.42 -5.05
C GLN A 244 -1.11 -5.95 -4.42
N ALA A 245 -1.01 -6.68 -3.30
CA ALA A 245 -2.18 -7.16 -2.56
C ALA A 245 -3.04 -6.01 -2.02
N ALA A 246 -2.42 -4.94 -1.50
CA ALA A 246 -3.12 -3.77 -0.99
C ALA A 246 -3.86 -2.99 -2.09
N VAL A 247 -3.22 -2.80 -3.25
CA VAL A 247 -3.84 -2.16 -4.42
C VAL A 247 -4.98 -3.01 -4.95
N TRP A 248 -4.80 -4.33 -5.05
CA TRP A 248 -5.82 -5.24 -5.54
C TRP A 248 -7.06 -5.24 -4.63
N ALA A 249 -6.89 -5.42 -3.32
CA ALA A 249 -8.01 -5.41 -2.37
C ALA A 249 -8.71 -4.04 -2.28
N SER A 250 -7.94 -2.94 -2.28
CA SER A 250 -8.52 -1.58 -2.25
C SER A 250 -9.28 -1.23 -3.53
N THR A 251 -8.81 -1.68 -4.69
CA THR A 251 -9.55 -1.54 -5.96
C THR A 251 -10.82 -2.39 -5.95
N GLY A 252 -10.76 -3.58 -5.32
CA GLY A 252 -11.93 -4.43 -5.06
C GLY A 252 -12.92 -3.87 -4.04
N GLY A 253 -12.63 -2.71 -3.44
CA GLY A 253 -13.52 -1.99 -2.54
C GLY A 253 -13.22 -2.15 -1.05
N VAL A 254 -12.18 -2.90 -0.66
CA VAL A 254 -11.79 -3.08 0.73
C VAL A 254 -10.59 -2.20 1.09
N PRO A 255 -10.75 -1.17 1.93
CA PRO A 255 -9.64 -0.35 2.41
C PRO A 255 -8.52 -1.20 3.01
N VAL A 256 -7.26 -0.83 2.74
CA VAL A 256 -6.08 -1.56 3.26
C VAL A 256 -5.15 -0.62 3.99
N VAL A 257 -4.61 -1.04 5.14
CA VAL A 257 -3.56 -0.31 5.86
C VAL A 257 -2.32 -1.21 6.01
N ILE A 258 -1.18 -0.74 5.49
CA ILE A 258 0.12 -1.35 5.78
C ILE A 258 0.72 -0.60 6.98
N THR A 259 1.05 -1.32 8.05
CA THR A 259 1.67 -0.70 9.24
C THR A 259 2.60 -1.67 9.97
N SER A 260 3.38 -1.16 10.94
CA SER A 260 4.33 -1.95 11.71
C SER A 260 3.62 -2.87 12.70
N GLY A 261 3.93 -4.18 12.62
CA GLY A 261 3.59 -5.17 13.64
C GLY A 261 4.55 -5.20 14.82
N CYS A 262 5.59 -4.36 14.80
CA CYS A 262 6.55 -4.21 15.91
C CYS A 262 6.18 -3.06 16.85
N ALA A 263 5.41 -2.09 16.36
CA ALA A 263 5.00 -0.93 17.15
C ALA A 263 3.86 -1.28 18.12
N SER A 264 3.85 -0.61 19.26
CA SER A 264 2.83 -0.79 20.29
C SER A 264 1.48 -0.21 19.84
N GLN A 265 0.41 -0.98 20.05
CA GLN A 265 -0.97 -0.55 19.80
C GLN A 265 -1.26 -0.15 18.34
N SER A 266 -0.50 -0.65 17.36
CA SER A 266 -0.70 -0.31 15.95
C SER A 266 -2.14 -0.58 15.50
N LEU A 267 -2.72 -1.73 15.87
CA LEU A 267 -4.09 -2.07 15.45
C LEU A 267 -5.13 -1.10 16.01
N VAL A 268 -4.99 -0.77 17.29
CA VAL A 268 -5.89 0.16 18.00
C VAL A 268 -5.79 1.56 17.38
N LYS A 269 -4.58 2.04 17.09
CA LYS A 269 -4.35 3.34 16.46
C LYS A 269 -4.90 3.39 15.03
N VAL A 270 -4.78 2.31 14.25
CA VAL A 270 -5.38 2.22 12.91
C VAL A 270 -6.89 2.40 13.00
N LEU A 271 -7.55 1.67 13.89
CA LEU A 271 -9.01 1.70 14.05
C LEU A 271 -9.54 3.01 14.65
N ARG A 272 -8.69 3.76 15.37
CA ARG A 272 -9.00 5.14 15.79
C ARG A 272 -8.91 6.15 14.64
N GLY A 273 -8.51 5.72 13.44
CA GLY A 273 -8.30 6.60 12.29
C GLY A 273 -7.05 7.46 12.40
N GLU A 274 -6.10 7.11 13.28
CA GLU A 274 -4.84 7.85 13.39
C GLU A 274 -4.01 7.69 12.11
N LYS A 275 -3.18 8.70 11.81
CA LYS A 275 -2.33 8.76 10.63
C LYS A 275 -1.08 7.88 10.76
N ILE A 276 -1.28 6.59 11.01
CA ILE A 276 -0.20 5.59 11.12
C ILE A 276 -0.15 4.67 9.91
N GLY A 277 1.07 4.33 9.49
CA GLY A 277 1.32 3.56 8.27
C GLY A 277 0.71 4.17 7.00
N THR A 278 0.49 3.32 6.01
CA THR A 278 0.03 3.70 4.67
C THR A 278 -1.36 3.16 4.40
N LEU A 279 -2.29 4.07 4.10
CA LEU A 279 -3.65 3.74 3.67
C LEU A 279 -3.72 3.57 2.15
N PHE A 280 -4.37 2.50 1.71
CA PHE A 280 -4.76 2.26 0.33
C PHE A 280 -6.28 2.27 0.26
N HIS A 281 -6.83 3.14 -0.58
CA HIS A 281 -8.27 3.30 -0.71
C HIS A 281 -8.64 3.69 -2.15
N LYS A 282 -9.74 3.15 -2.68
CA LYS A 282 -10.19 3.45 -4.06
C LYS A 282 -10.41 4.94 -4.34
N ASN A 283 -10.81 5.70 -3.31
CA ASN A 283 -11.07 7.14 -3.39
C ASN A 283 -9.89 8.00 -2.92
N ALA A 284 -8.71 7.43 -2.70
CA ALA A 284 -7.55 8.16 -2.16
C ALA A 284 -7.20 9.41 -3.00
N SER A 285 -7.29 9.31 -4.33
CA SER A 285 -7.07 10.42 -5.26
C SER A 285 -8.08 11.56 -5.14
N LEU A 286 -9.26 11.31 -4.57
CA LEU A 286 -10.29 12.33 -4.35
C LEU A 286 -10.07 13.11 -3.04
N TRP A 287 -9.41 12.50 -2.06
CA TRP A 287 -9.22 13.06 -0.73
C TRP A 287 -7.99 13.97 -0.63
N GLU A 288 -6.96 13.67 -1.42
CA GLU A 288 -5.82 14.53 -1.63
C GLU A 288 -5.91 15.11 -3.05
N PRO A 289 -6.68 16.20 -3.27
CA PRO A 289 -6.42 17.03 -4.42
C PRO A 289 -4.97 17.49 -4.31
N SER A 290 -4.19 17.30 -5.36
CA SER A 290 -2.75 17.58 -5.43
C SER A 290 -2.43 19.04 -5.07
N LYS A 291 -2.38 19.38 -3.77
CA LYS A 291 -1.75 20.61 -3.26
C LYS A 291 -0.25 20.39 -3.04
N ASP A 292 0.19 19.13 -3.02
CA ASP A 292 1.58 18.70 -2.82
C ASP A 292 2.32 18.43 -4.14
N THR A 293 2.08 19.20 -5.20
CA THR A 293 3.11 19.29 -6.24
C THR A 293 4.09 20.32 -5.76
N SER A 294 5.24 19.90 -5.25
CA SER A 294 6.26 20.87 -4.84
C SER A 294 6.61 21.76 -6.04
N VAL A 295 6.96 23.03 -5.82
CA VAL A 295 7.40 23.93 -6.91
C VAL A 295 8.49 23.28 -7.78
N ARG A 296 9.32 22.44 -7.16
CA ARG A 296 10.33 21.62 -7.82
C ARG A 296 9.72 20.56 -8.74
N GLU A 297 8.73 19.80 -8.30
CA GLU A 297 8.04 18.81 -9.13
C GLU A 297 7.31 19.46 -10.30
N MET A 298 6.64 20.60 -10.07
CA MET A 298 6.03 21.38 -11.15
C MET A 298 7.09 21.80 -12.19
N ALA A 299 8.25 22.26 -11.73
CA ALA A 299 9.34 22.67 -12.61
C ALA A 299 9.96 21.49 -13.39
N VAL A 300 10.11 20.32 -12.75
CA VAL A 300 10.61 19.10 -13.39
C VAL A 300 9.63 18.60 -14.44
N ALA A 301 8.34 18.49 -14.09
CA ALA A 301 7.29 18.08 -15.01
C ALA A 301 7.17 19.05 -16.19
N ALA A 302 7.22 20.37 -15.94
CA ALA A 302 7.23 21.38 -17.00
C ALA A 302 8.44 21.23 -17.94
N ARG A 303 9.62 20.92 -17.39
CA ARG A 303 10.85 20.68 -18.17
C ARG A 303 10.74 19.43 -19.04
N ASP A 304 10.19 18.34 -18.52
CA ASP A 304 10.02 17.10 -19.28
C ASP A 304 8.93 17.25 -20.36
N CYS A 305 7.83 17.91 -20.04
CA CYS A 305 6.79 18.25 -21.00
C CYS A 305 7.29 19.21 -22.10
N SER A 306 8.16 20.16 -21.78
CA SER A 306 8.75 21.08 -22.77
C SER A 306 9.45 20.32 -23.91
N ARG A 307 10.20 19.26 -23.59
CA ARG A 307 10.85 18.40 -24.60
C ARG A 307 9.83 17.66 -25.48
N ARG A 308 8.70 17.24 -24.90
CA ARG A 308 7.61 16.58 -25.65
C ARG A 308 6.92 17.59 -26.58
N LEU A 309 6.65 18.80 -26.10
CA LEU A 309 6.03 19.89 -26.87
C LEU A 309 6.89 20.32 -28.06
N GLN A 310 8.22 20.32 -27.91
CA GLN A 310 9.16 20.63 -29.01
C GLN A 310 9.05 19.65 -30.19
N ASN A 311 8.73 18.38 -29.91
CA ASN A 311 8.63 17.33 -30.93
C ASN A 311 7.25 17.26 -31.61
N LEU A 312 6.26 18.02 -31.14
CA LEU A 312 4.94 18.07 -31.76
C LEU A 312 4.96 18.86 -33.07
N THR A 313 3.92 18.69 -33.88
CA THR A 313 3.66 19.54 -35.05
C THR A 313 3.14 20.91 -34.62
N SER A 314 3.18 21.88 -35.54
CA SER A 314 2.65 23.23 -35.28
C SER A 314 1.15 23.21 -34.95
N GLU A 315 0.37 22.42 -35.68
CA GLU A 315 -1.08 22.28 -35.44
C GLU A 315 -1.41 21.66 -34.08
N GLU A 316 -0.63 20.67 -33.63
CA GLU A 316 -0.81 20.08 -32.30
C GLU A 316 -0.48 21.07 -31.19
N ARG A 317 0.59 21.86 -31.33
CA ARG A 317 0.92 22.93 -30.36
C ARG A 317 -0.16 24.01 -30.32
N LYS A 318 -0.65 24.42 -31.50
CA LYS A 318 -1.74 25.38 -31.62
C LYS A 318 -2.99 24.87 -30.91
N LYS A 319 -3.36 23.60 -31.12
CA LYS A 319 -4.50 22.98 -30.44
C LYS A 319 -4.35 23.04 -28.92
N ILE A 320 -3.18 22.72 -28.39
CA ILE A 320 -2.90 22.80 -26.94
C ILE A 320 -3.11 24.22 -26.41
N LEU A 321 -2.64 25.26 -27.12
CA LEU A 321 -2.85 26.64 -26.70
C LEU A 321 -4.34 27.04 -26.72
N VAL A 322 -5.11 26.56 -27.70
CA VAL A 322 -6.57 26.77 -27.75
C VAL A 322 -7.26 26.07 -26.58
N ASP A 323 -6.93 24.79 -26.32
CA ASP A 323 -7.47 24.02 -25.20
C ASP A 323 -7.19 24.70 -23.84
N VAL A 324 -6.00 25.30 -23.68
CA VAL A 324 -5.65 26.10 -22.48
C VAL A 324 -6.52 27.34 -22.35
N ALA A 325 -6.76 28.06 -23.45
CA ALA A 325 -7.61 29.25 -23.43
C ALA A 325 -9.08 28.92 -23.11
N ASP A 326 -9.59 27.83 -23.70
CA ASP A 326 -10.96 27.35 -23.45
C ASP A 326 -11.12 26.88 -22.00
N ALA A 327 -10.12 26.18 -21.45
CA ALA A 327 -10.12 25.76 -20.05
C ALA A 327 -10.10 26.94 -19.07
N LEU A 328 -9.36 28.02 -19.38
CA LEU A 328 -9.34 29.23 -18.55
C LEU A 328 -10.72 29.87 -18.45
N GLU A 329 -11.47 29.96 -19.55
CA GLU A 329 -12.80 30.53 -19.56
C GLU A 329 -13.84 29.60 -18.93
N ALA A 330 -13.78 28.30 -19.23
CA ALA A 330 -14.71 27.30 -18.67
C ALA A 330 -14.61 27.16 -17.15
N ASN A 331 -13.46 27.51 -16.56
CA ASN A 331 -13.21 27.40 -15.12
C ASN A 331 -13.09 28.79 -14.44
N GLU A 332 -13.57 29.87 -15.05
CA GLU A 332 -13.41 31.23 -14.51
C GLU A 332 -13.93 31.35 -13.06
N ASP A 333 -15.11 30.81 -12.77
CA ASP A 333 -15.73 30.88 -11.44
C ASP A 333 -14.88 30.17 -10.38
N LEU A 334 -14.36 28.98 -10.72
CA LEU A 334 -13.49 28.19 -9.84
C LEU A 334 -12.17 28.91 -9.57
N ILE A 335 -11.54 29.48 -10.60
CA ILE A 335 -10.28 30.21 -10.47
C ILE A 335 -10.47 31.43 -9.56
N ARG A 336 -11.60 32.13 -9.68
CA ARG A 336 -11.92 33.28 -8.81
C ARG A 336 -12.14 32.85 -7.37
N SER A 337 -12.93 31.79 -7.13
CA SER A 337 -13.19 31.32 -5.76
C SER A 337 -11.92 30.89 -5.04
N GLU A 338 -11.01 30.22 -5.74
CA GLU A 338 -9.71 29.84 -5.16
C GLU A 338 -8.79 31.06 -4.96
N ASN A 339 -8.76 32.03 -5.89
CA ASN A 339 -7.99 33.27 -5.70
C ASN A 339 -8.48 34.06 -4.47
N GLU A 340 -9.79 34.13 -4.24
CA GLU A 340 -10.35 34.76 -3.05
C GLU A 340 -9.93 34.04 -1.76
N ALA A 341 -9.92 32.70 -1.76
CA ALA A 341 -9.44 31.91 -0.64
C ALA A 341 -7.94 32.14 -0.36
N ASP A 342 -7.11 32.19 -1.41
CA ASP A 342 -5.68 32.47 -1.28
C ASP A 342 -5.40 33.89 -0.76
N LEU A 343 -6.17 34.89 -1.21
CA LEU A 343 -6.07 36.27 -0.72
C LEU A 343 -6.47 36.37 0.76
N ALA A 344 -7.53 35.67 1.18
CA ALA A 344 -7.93 35.59 2.58
C ALA A 344 -6.83 34.98 3.45
N ALA A 345 -6.25 33.86 3.01
CA ALA A 345 -5.13 33.23 3.70
C ALA A 345 -3.89 34.14 3.77
N ALA A 346 -3.58 34.88 2.70
CA ALA A 346 -2.47 35.83 2.68
C ALA A 346 -2.70 37.02 3.62
N HIS A 347 -3.94 37.48 3.74
CA HIS A 347 -4.30 38.51 4.72
C HIS A 347 -4.16 38.01 6.16
N GLU A 348 -4.64 36.80 6.45
CA GLU A 348 -4.49 36.16 7.78
C GLU A 348 -3.02 35.93 8.15
N ALA A 349 -2.18 35.57 7.18
CA ALA A 349 -0.75 35.37 7.37
C ALA A 349 0.06 36.68 7.46
N GLY A 350 -0.59 37.85 7.34
CA GLY A 350 0.04 39.15 7.55
C GLY A 350 0.96 39.61 6.40
N TYR A 351 0.73 39.13 5.17
CA TYR A 351 1.49 39.59 4.00
C TYR A 351 1.22 41.07 3.71
N GLU A 352 2.23 41.77 3.16
CA GLU A 352 2.12 43.20 2.81
C GLU A 352 0.98 43.46 1.82
N SER A 353 0.20 44.52 2.06
CA SER A 353 -0.96 44.90 1.24
C SER A 353 -0.63 45.11 -0.24
N ALA A 354 0.59 45.56 -0.55
CA ALA A 354 1.08 45.73 -1.92
C ALA A 354 1.27 44.38 -2.64
N LEU A 355 1.71 43.34 -1.93
CA LEU A 355 1.86 41.99 -2.49
C LEU A 355 0.50 41.33 -2.71
N VAL A 356 -0.41 41.46 -1.73
CA VAL A 356 -1.77 40.93 -1.84
C VAL A 356 -2.51 41.59 -3.02
N SER A 357 -2.37 42.90 -3.19
CA SER A 357 -2.95 43.64 -4.33
C SER A 357 -2.44 43.17 -5.70
N ARG A 358 -1.21 42.63 -5.77
CA ARG A 358 -0.65 42.06 -7.01
C ARG A 358 -1.19 40.68 -7.32
N LEU A 359 -1.61 39.93 -6.30
CA LEU A 359 -2.19 38.59 -6.43
C LEU A 359 -3.68 38.63 -6.76
N THR A 360 -4.33 39.78 -6.55
CA THR A 360 -5.76 39.94 -6.83
C THR A 360 -6.09 39.85 -8.32
N LEU A 361 -6.93 38.88 -8.69
CA LEU A 361 -7.48 38.77 -10.04
C LEU A 361 -8.65 39.73 -10.23
N LYS A 362 -8.43 40.77 -11.04
CA LYS A 362 -9.48 41.72 -11.40
C LYS A 362 -10.51 41.10 -12.37
N PRO A 363 -11.77 41.57 -12.35
CA PRO A 363 -12.77 41.12 -13.31
C PRO A 363 -12.29 41.26 -14.77
N GLY A 364 -12.54 40.23 -15.58
CA GLY A 364 -12.15 40.19 -16.99
C GLY A 364 -10.66 39.91 -17.25
N LYS A 365 -9.82 39.76 -16.21
CA LYS A 365 -8.40 39.40 -16.38
C LYS A 365 -8.21 38.02 -17.00
N ILE A 366 -9.05 37.05 -16.60
CA ILE A 366 -9.04 35.68 -17.13
C ILE A 366 -9.41 35.67 -18.61
N ALA A 367 -10.51 36.34 -18.98
CA ALA A 367 -10.91 36.52 -20.38
C ALA A 367 -9.82 37.22 -21.22
N SER A 368 -9.14 38.23 -20.66
CA SER A 368 -8.01 38.88 -21.33
C SER A 368 -6.83 37.92 -21.55
N LEU A 369 -6.52 37.07 -20.57
CA LEU A 369 -5.46 36.05 -20.68
C LEU A 369 -5.80 35.01 -21.75
N ALA A 370 -7.01 34.46 -21.72
CA ALA A 370 -7.48 33.51 -22.72
C ALA A 370 -7.39 34.10 -24.15
N LYS A 371 -7.81 35.36 -24.34
CA LYS A 371 -7.67 36.07 -25.61
C LYS A 371 -6.21 36.21 -26.06
N SER A 372 -5.29 36.53 -25.15
CA SER A 372 -3.86 36.61 -25.47
C SER A 372 -3.29 35.25 -25.86
N VAL A 373 -3.68 34.18 -25.17
CA VAL A 373 -3.26 32.81 -25.52
C VAL A 373 -3.77 32.40 -26.90
N ARG A 374 -5.04 32.69 -27.23
CA ARG A 374 -5.58 32.44 -28.59
C ARG A 374 -4.89 33.29 -29.66
N THR A 375 -4.41 34.48 -29.31
CA THR A 375 -3.61 35.30 -30.23
C THR A 375 -2.29 34.61 -30.52
N LEU A 376 -1.57 34.13 -29.49
CA LEU A 376 -0.33 33.36 -29.64
C LEU A 376 -0.53 32.09 -30.47
N ALA A 377 -1.64 31.38 -30.26
CA ALA A 377 -1.98 30.17 -31.01
C ALA A 377 -2.16 30.42 -32.52
N ASN A 378 -2.46 31.65 -32.92
CA ASN A 378 -2.66 32.03 -34.32
C ASN A 378 -1.45 32.75 -34.94
N MET A 379 -0.37 32.96 -34.17
CA MET A 379 0.89 33.47 -34.72
C MET A 379 1.61 32.39 -35.51
N GLU A 380 2.47 32.81 -36.43
CA GLU A 380 3.39 31.93 -37.14
C GLU A 380 4.33 31.25 -36.14
N ASP A 381 4.55 29.95 -36.30
CA ASP A 381 5.24 29.13 -35.30
C ASP A 381 6.75 29.30 -35.43
N PRO A 382 7.43 29.92 -34.45
CA PRO A 382 8.83 30.27 -34.58
C PRO A 382 9.79 29.08 -34.37
N ILE A 383 9.27 27.88 -34.06
CA ILE A 383 10.08 26.72 -33.66
C ILE A 383 10.55 25.94 -34.89
N ASN A 384 11.86 25.68 -34.96
CA ASN A 384 12.56 24.97 -36.05
C ASN A 384 12.55 25.69 -37.42
N GLU A 385 12.17 26.97 -37.46
CA GLU A 385 12.31 27.79 -38.65
C GLU A 385 13.74 28.36 -38.77
N ILE A 386 14.38 28.12 -39.91
CA ILE A 386 15.68 28.71 -40.21
C ILE A 386 15.45 30.08 -40.84
N LEU A 387 15.50 31.14 -40.01
CA LEU A 387 15.29 32.52 -40.46
C LEU A 387 16.38 33.01 -41.42
N LYS A 388 17.61 32.52 -41.27
CA LYS A 388 18.75 32.88 -42.13
C LYS A 388 19.83 31.81 -42.07
N ARG A 389 20.31 31.36 -43.22
CA ARG A 389 21.57 30.59 -43.32
C ARG A 389 22.69 31.56 -43.65
N THR A 390 23.79 31.47 -42.91
CA THR A 390 25.02 32.22 -43.20
C THR A 390 26.10 31.20 -43.53
N GLU A 391 26.66 31.29 -44.72
CA GLU A 391 27.78 30.45 -45.15
C GLU A 391 29.03 30.90 -44.40
N VAL A 392 29.57 30.02 -43.55
CA VAL A 392 30.72 30.34 -42.67
C VAL A 392 32.05 30.09 -43.38
N SER A 393 32.05 29.30 -44.47
CA SER A 393 33.22 29.01 -45.30
C SER A 393 32.78 28.31 -46.60
N ALA A 394 33.29 28.78 -47.74
CA ALA A 394 33.18 28.10 -49.03
C ALA A 394 34.57 27.57 -49.43
N TYR A 395 34.88 26.33 -49.07
CA TYR A 395 36.07 25.63 -49.56
C TYR A 395 35.79 24.14 -49.80
N ILE A 396 35.68 23.79 -51.09
CA ILE A 396 36.46 22.70 -51.70
C ILE A 396 37.35 23.37 -52.74
#